data_AF-A0A960NR47-F1
#
_entry.id   AF-A0A960NR47-F1
#
_cell.length_a   1.000
_cell.length_b   1.000
_cell.length_c   1.000
_cell.angle_alpha   90.00
_cell.angle_beta   90.00
_cell.angle_gamma   90.00
#
_symmetry.space_group_name_H-M   'P 1'
#
loop_
_entity.id
_entity.type
_entity.pdbx_description
1 polymer ?
#
loop_
_entity_poly.entity_id
_entity_poly.type
_entity_poly.pdbx_seq_one_letter_code
_entity_poly.pdbx_strand_id
1 'polypeptide(L)'
;VARWVIPSEVAFQLVVKTGYWMMLATVLLFGRALWRLARVDLADWKPQRADWWALGLILVTAGLWQAHEKHGFKILADEVLLLGTSMNLHYDREPTYPIRATDVQGPYQVLQSVLDKRPFFFPFVVGLVHDVTGYRPANPFYLNTVLSVVFLVLVYGLARRIGGSPWAGALGVLLFAGLPLLAQQAAGGGFELLNLVMLAGVILLALRFAASPDARSIEALVLATVLLAQTRYESAIMILPVAAVVLWGWQRAGQVTLPGVLWLTPLFLMPYVLQNRRFGSDASLWELAGQGGGATEPFALHYVPDNLGHALAFFFDTTGFQPNSILFGAAGLLALPVFCIWISRVLRGGGNGDRQNVALVAMGLGLLAINALFMVYFWGQFDHPVIRRLSLPLHLCMMIAIVAGLAHWVRWRGKWQWACAIAVLALLVQGLPAMAKRAYEKDYTPGVEMAWRQEFIAHHPERDFLFVDQDSIFWITQHIPATPIKQAQLRKEGLAWHLRNHSFSAMYVFQRYKVDDQTGVMTLDEADDVGPGFVLEPVWEKRIATLLIGRISRITAITEDDGRVSEATEFVQSAAVETRTPEQLEKAKAEYLENWIKQLP
;
A
#
# COMPACT_ATOMS: atom_id res chain seq x y z
N VAL A 1 7.48 -27.62 -0.68
CA VAL A 1 8.70 -28.09 0.04
C VAL A 1 9.35 -26.95 0.83
N ALA A 2 9.86 -25.88 0.20
CA ALA A 2 10.50 -24.76 0.92
C ALA A 2 9.62 -24.14 2.04
N ARG A 3 8.32 -23.95 1.78
CA ARG A 3 7.34 -23.47 2.78
C ARG A 3 7.22 -24.36 4.02
N TRP A 4 7.55 -25.64 3.94
CA TRP A 4 7.29 -26.62 5.01
C TRP A 4 8.56 -27.17 5.66
N VAL A 5 9.72 -27.00 5.02
CA VAL A 5 11.00 -27.62 5.44
C VAL A 5 11.96 -26.63 6.09
N ILE A 6 11.99 -25.37 5.66
CA ILE A 6 12.93 -24.36 6.18
C ILE A 6 12.41 -23.82 7.53
N PRO A 7 13.21 -23.69 8.60
CA PRO A 7 12.78 -23.04 9.85
C PRO A 7 12.37 -21.58 9.62
N SER A 8 11.39 -21.07 10.38
CA SER A 8 10.85 -19.71 10.14
C SER A 8 11.90 -18.61 10.28
N GLU A 9 12.80 -18.70 11.26
CA GLU A 9 13.88 -17.71 11.44
C GLU A 9 14.83 -17.68 10.23
N VAL A 10 15.25 -18.85 9.75
CA VAL A 10 16.11 -18.99 8.57
C VAL A 10 15.40 -18.44 7.32
N ALA A 11 14.10 -18.72 7.19
CA ALA A 11 13.30 -18.19 6.08
C ALA A 11 13.23 -16.66 6.10
N PHE A 12 13.05 -16.05 7.26
CA PHE A 12 13.00 -14.60 7.39
C PHE A 12 14.36 -13.96 7.12
N GLN A 13 15.45 -14.49 7.69
CA GLN A 13 16.80 -14.01 7.41
C GLN A 13 17.15 -14.10 5.92
N LEU A 14 16.71 -15.18 5.25
CA LEU A 14 16.91 -15.34 3.81
C LEU A 14 16.18 -14.25 3.02
N VAL A 15 14.91 -13.98 3.34
CA VAL A 15 14.16 -12.86 2.73
C VAL A 15 14.86 -11.52 2.99
N VAL A 16 15.32 -11.28 4.22
CA VAL A 16 16.01 -10.03 4.59
C VAL A 16 17.28 -9.83 3.76
N LYS A 17 18.12 -10.86 3.63
CA LYS A 17 19.43 -10.74 2.96
C LYS A 17 19.38 -10.86 1.43
N THR A 18 18.43 -11.61 0.88
CA THR A 18 18.37 -11.85 -0.58
C THR A 18 17.19 -11.19 -1.28
N GLY A 19 16.18 -10.74 -0.53
CA GLY A 19 14.91 -10.23 -1.07
C GLY A 19 15.09 -9.05 -2.02
N TYR A 20 15.91 -8.05 -1.66
CA TYR A 20 16.21 -6.89 -2.51
C TYR A 20 16.78 -7.31 -3.86
N TRP A 21 17.81 -8.17 -3.85
CA TRP A 21 18.50 -8.61 -5.06
C TRP A 21 17.63 -9.45 -5.98
N MET A 22 16.79 -10.31 -5.40
CA MET A 22 15.82 -11.10 -6.16
C MET A 22 14.75 -10.23 -6.81
N MET A 23 14.26 -9.21 -6.08
CA MET A 23 13.31 -8.24 -6.62
C MET A 23 13.94 -7.43 -7.76
N LEU A 24 15.16 -6.92 -7.57
CA LEU A 24 15.91 -6.20 -8.58
C LEU A 24 16.09 -7.03 -9.86
N ALA A 25 16.54 -8.28 -9.72
CA ALA A 25 16.69 -9.17 -10.87
C ALA A 25 15.35 -9.39 -11.60
N THR A 26 14.26 -9.59 -10.86
CA THR A 26 12.93 -9.78 -11.44
C THR A 26 12.47 -8.54 -12.21
N VAL A 27 12.66 -7.34 -11.63
CA VAL A 27 12.29 -6.06 -12.24
C VAL A 27 13.12 -5.76 -13.48
N LEU A 28 14.44 -6.01 -13.45
CA LEU A 28 15.31 -5.81 -14.62
C LEU A 28 14.93 -6.76 -15.76
N LEU A 29 14.67 -8.04 -15.46
CA LEU A 29 14.21 -9.00 -16.45
C LEU A 29 12.84 -8.62 -17.02
N PHE A 30 11.94 -8.11 -16.17
CA PHE A 30 10.63 -7.64 -16.60
C PHE A 30 10.74 -6.42 -17.50
N GLY A 31 11.53 -5.42 -17.13
CA GLY A 31 11.82 -4.25 -17.96
C GLY A 31 12.42 -4.64 -19.31
N ARG A 32 13.36 -5.59 -19.34
CA ARG A 32 13.92 -6.14 -20.58
C ARG A 32 12.87 -6.86 -21.44
N ALA A 33 11.95 -7.59 -20.82
CA ALA A 33 10.85 -8.27 -21.53
C ALA A 33 9.87 -7.25 -22.13
N LEU A 34 9.45 -6.26 -21.35
CA LEU A 34 8.60 -5.16 -21.83
C LEU A 34 9.25 -4.36 -22.94
N TRP A 35 10.53 -4.00 -22.81
CA TRP A 35 11.26 -3.27 -23.85
C TRP A 35 11.29 -4.05 -25.18
N ARG A 36 11.54 -5.36 -25.13
CA ARG A 36 11.54 -6.21 -26.34
C ARG A 36 10.16 -6.30 -26.98
N LEU A 37 9.08 -6.27 -26.20
CA LEU A 37 7.72 -6.23 -26.73
C LEU A 37 7.40 -4.85 -27.32
N ALA A 38 7.64 -3.79 -26.55
CA ALA A 38 7.37 -2.42 -26.94
C ALA A 38 8.15 -2.02 -28.19
N ARG A 39 9.41 -2.43 -28.35
CA ARG A 39 10.21 -2.13 -29.54
C ARG A 39 9.57 -2.64 -30.84
N VAL A 40 8.91 -3.79 -30.80
CA VAL A 40 8.20 -4.33 -31.97
C VAL A 40 6.95 -3.51 -32.25
N ASP A 41 6.15 -3.25 -31.21
CA ASP A 41 4.88 -2.52 -31.37
C ASP A 41 5.10 -1.04 -31.75
N LEU A 42 6.14 -0.41 -31.20
CA LEU A 42 6.50 0.99 -31.46
C LEU A 42 7.03 1.19 -32.88
N ALA A 43 7.68 0.19 -33.47
CA ALA A 43 8.18 0.28 -34.85
C ALA A 43 7.04 0.46 -35.86
N ASP A 44 5.88 -0.13 -35.56
CA ASP A 44 4.68 -0.06 -36.40
C ASP A 44 3.67 1.00 -35.91
N TRP A 45 3.95 1.68 -34.80
CA TRP A 45 3.00 2.61 -34.20
C TRP A 45 2.95 3.94 -34.95
N LYS A 46 1.75 4.28 -35.43
CA LYS A 46 1.43 5.59 -36.00
C LYS A 46 0.38 6.26 -35.14
N PRO A 47 0.70 7.36 -34.43
CA PRO A 47 -0.26 8.02 -33.55
C PRO A 47 -1.41 8.58 -34.38
N GLN A 48 -2.63 8.23 -33.98
CA GLN A 48 -3.84 8.75 -34.59
C GLN A 48 -4.34 9.96 -33.81
N ARG A 49 -5.19 10.79 -34.43
CA ARG A 49 -5.93 11.86 -33.71
C ARG A 49 -6.68 11.31 -32.48
N ALA A 50 -7.09 10.04 -32.57
CA ALA A 50 -7.74 9.34 -31.48
C ALA A 50 -6.85 9.20 -30.22
N ASP A 51 -5.55 9.03 -30.41
CA ASP A 51 -4.61 8.77 -29.33
C ASP A 51 -4.27 10.07 -28.59
N TRP A 52 -4.25 11.21 -29.30
CA TRP A 52 -4.03 12.54 -28.70
C TRP A 52 -5.18 12.99 -27.81
N TRP A 53 -6.44 12.80 -28.23
CA TRP A 53 -7.57 13.13 -27.34
C TRP A 53 -7.57 12.21 -26.11
N ALA A 54 -7.20 10.94 -26.28
CA ALA A 54 -7.14 9.99 -25.18
C ALA A 54 -6.07 10.40 -24.17
N LEU A 55 -4.89 10.80 -24.64
CA LEU A 55 -3.84 11.36 -23.80
C LEU A 55 -4.33 12.61 -23.06
N GLY A 56 -5.01 13.53 -23.76
CA GLY A 56 -5.61 14.71 -23.14
C GLY A 56 -6.60 14.35 -22.03
N LEU A 57 -7.52 13.41 -22.29
CA LEU A 57 -8.47 12.93 -21.29
C LEU A 57 -7.77 12.32 -20.08
N ILE A 58 -6.75 11.48 -20.31
CA ILE A 58 -5.98 10.84 -19.24
C ILE A 58 -5.28 11.88 -18.36
N LEU A 59 -4.60 12.84 -18.98
CA LEU A 59 -3.88 13.89 -18.24
C LEU A 59 -4.84 14.81 -17.48
N VAL A 60 -5.99 15.15 -18.07
CA VAL A 60 -7.04 15.93 -17.38
C VAL A 60 -7.59 15.15 -16.20
N THR A 61 -7.93 13.87 -16.36
CA THR A 61 -8.42 13.03 -15.24
C THR A 61 -7.38 12.90 -14.12
N ALA A 62 -6.13 12.61 -14.47
CA ALA A 62 -5.05 12.54 -13.48
C ALA A 62 -4.86 13.88 -12.76
N GLY A 63 -4.86 14.98 -13.50
CA GLY A 63 -4.79 16.33 -12.94
C GLY A 63 -5.97 16.66 -12.02
N LEU A 64 -7.18 16.23 -12.38
CA LEU A 64 -8.38 16.40 -11.55
C LEU A 64 -8.26 15.68 -10.21
N TRP A 65 -7.77 14.44 -10.20
CA TRP A 65 -7.52 13.70 -8.96
C TRP A 65 -6.53 14.44 -8.07
N GLN A 66 -5.40 14.87 -8.63
CA GLN A 66 -4.36 15.58 -7.87
C GLN A 66 -4.81 16.98 -7.39
N ALA A 67 -5.75 17.62 -8.10
CA ALA A 67 -6.27 18.92 -7.71
C ALA A 67 -7.29 18.83 -6.56
N HIS A 68 -8.06 17.74 -6.48
CA HIS A 68 -9.11 17.58 -5.47
C HIS A 68 -8.63 16.82 -4.23
N GLU A 69 -7.54 16.07 -4.31
CA GLU A 69 -7.00 15.31 -3.20
C GLU A 69 -5.67 15.85 -2.69
N LYS A 70 -5.56 16.00 -1.36
CA LYS A 70 -4.29 16.37 -0.72
C LYS A 70 -3.40 15.14 -0.60
N HIS A 71 -2.12 15.30 -0.91
CA HIS A 71 -1.12 14.29 -0.63
C HIS A 71 -1.00 14.03 0.87
N GLY A 72 -0.92 12.77 1.25
CA GLY A 72 -0.80 12.36 2.64
C GLY A 72 -1.20 10.91 2.82
N PHE A 73 -0.83 10.34 3.96
CA PHE A 73 -1.13 8.94 4.26
C PHE A 73 -2.64 8.75 4.45
N LYS A 74 -3.25 7.85 3.67
CA LYS A 74 -4.71 7.64 3.68
C LYS A 74 -5.10 6.49 4.61
N ILE A 75 -4.30 5.43 4.63
CA ILE A 75 -4.37 4.34 5.61
C ILE A 75 -3.05 4.30 6.36
N LEU A 76 -3.07 4.82 7.59
CA LEU A 76 -1.85 5.14 8.33
C LEU A 76 -0.98 3.91 8.59
N ALA A 77 -1.56 2.87 9.21
CA ALA A 77 -0.83 1.69 9.62
C ALA A 77 -0.11 1.03 8.44
N ASP A 78 -0.77 0.90 7.30
CA ASP A 78 -0.19 0.26 6.12
C ASP A 78 0.82 1.17 5.41
N GLU A 79 0.46 2.41 5.12
CA GLU A 79 1.27 3.25 4.24
C GLU A 79 2.58 3.72 4.88
N VAL A 80 2.59 3.94 6.20
CA VAL A 80 3.80 4.30 6.93
C VAL A 80 4.74 3.09 7.06
N LEU A 81 4.20 1.88 7.23
CA LEU A 81 4.99 0.64 7.18
C LEU A 81 5.65 0.45 5.80
N LEU A 82 4.93 0.74 4.71
CA LEU A 82 5.48 0.68 3.35
C LEU A 82 6.59 1.72 3.15
N LEU A 83 6.40 2.94 3.65
CA LEU A 83 7.43 3.98 3.62
C LEU A 83 8.67 3.55 4.42
N GLY A 84 8.51 3.05 5.65
CA GLY A 84 9.64 2.56 6.43
C GLY A 84 10.34 1.38 5.78
N THR A 85 9.60 0.46 5.15
CA THR A 85 10.22 -0.62 4.36
C THR A 85 11.03 -0.06 3.19
N SER A 86 10.53 0.96 2.51
CA SER A 86 11.26 1.62 1.42
C SER A 86 12.51 2.36 1.90
N MET A 87 12.49 2.88 3.14
CA MET A 87 13.63 3.55 3.79
C MET A 87 14.78 2.57 4.00
N ASN A 88 14.54 1.39 4.58
CA ASN A 88 15.59 0.39 4.76
C ASN A 88 16.03 -0.25 3.43
N LEU A 89 15.13 -0.39 2.45
CA LEU A 89 15.51 -0.82 1.10
C LEU A 89 16.45 0.19 0.42
N HIS A 90 16.34 1.47 0.78
CA HIS A 90 17.24 2.53 0.31
C HIS A 90 18.57 2.54 1.08
N TYR A 91 18.55 2.48 2.41
CA TYR A 91 19.76 2.54 3.25
C TYR A 91 20.55 1.23 3.28
N ASP A 92 19.89 0.13 3.62
CA ASP A 92 20.55 -1.13 3.98
C ASP A 92 20.34 -2.25 2.95
N ARG A 93 19.47 -2.03 1.95
CA ARG A 93 19.04 -3.03 0.96
C ARG A 93 18.31 -4.21 1.61
N GLU A 94 17.63 -3.96 2.72
CA GLU A 94 16.88 -4.95 3.48
C GLU A 94 15.37 -4.66 3.43
N PRO A 95 14.51 -5.65 3.09
CA PRO A 95 13.05 -5.53 3.04
C PRO A 95 12.41 -5.58 4.43
N THR A 96 12.88 -4.76 5.35
CA THR A 96 12.36 -4.62 6.73
C THR A 96 11.92 -3.19 6.97
N TYR A 97 11.03 -2.94 7.92
CA TYR A 97 10.73 -1.58 8.35
C TYR A 97 11.39 -1.27 9.70
N PRO A 98 11.81 -0.01 9.93
CA PRO A 98 12.44 0.38 11.18
C PRO A 98 11.39 0.51 12.28
N ILE A 99 11.71 -0.04 13.45
CA ILE A 99 10.94 0.20 14.68
C ILE A 99 11.70 1.09 15.65
N ARG A 100 13.01 1.28 15.44
CA ARG A 100 13.83 2.09 16.32
C ARG A 100 14.99 2.71 15.57
N ALA A 101 15.19 4.00 15.74
CA ALA A 101 16.26 4.72 15.08
C ALA A 101 16.63 5.99 15.86
N THR A 102 17.88 6.43 15.69
CA THR A 102 18.44 7.62 16.33
C THR A 102 19.67 8.09 15.57
N ASP A 103 20.10 9.33 15.83
CA ASP A 103 21.37 9.85 15.30
C ASP A 103 22.56 9.34 16.11
N VAL A 104 23.49 8.66 15.42
CA VAL A 104 24.71 8.08 16.00
C VAL A 104 25.92 8.81 15.44
N GLN A 105 26.48 9.77 16.18
CA GLN A 105 27.62 10.62 15.75
C GLN A 105 27.36 11.44 14.47
N GLY A 106 26.11 11.81 14.19
CA GLY A 106 25.73 12.62 13.04
C GLY A 106 24.87 11.89 11.99
N PRO A 107 25.18 10.66 11.55
CA PRO A 107 24.27 9.90 10.70
C PRO A 107 23.08 9.32 11.48
N TYR A 108 21.90 9.44 10.88
CA TYR A 108 20.69 8.78 11.32
C TYR A 108 20.78 7.27 11.07
N GLN A 109 20.77 6.47 12.13
CA GLN A 109 20.91 5.01 12.04
C GLN A 109 19.64 4.29 12.52
N VAL A 110 19.25 3.30 11.73
CA VAL A 110 18.21 2.34 12.12
C VAL A 110 18.83 1.29 13.02
N LEU A 111 18.38 1.25 14.28
CA LEU A 111 18.92 0.36 15.30
C LEU A 111 18.23 -1.00 15.30
N GLN A 112 16.93 -1.02 15.00
CA GLN A 112 16.13 -2.23 15.03
C GLN A 112 15.05 -2.17 13.96
N SER A 113 14.91 -3.29 13.25
CA SER A 113 13.97 -3.44 12.15
C SER A 113 13.23 -4.77 12.22
N VAL A 114 12.06 -4.83 11.59
CA VAL A 114 11.23 -6.04 11.55
C VAL A 114 10.79 -6.30 10.11
N LEU A 115 10.72 -7.58 9.73
CA LEU A 115 10.16 -8.01 8.45
C LEU A 115 8.62 -7.97 8.50
N ASP A 116 7.99 -7.20 7.61
CA ASP A 116 6.52 -7.13 7.50
C ASP A 116 5.92 -8.43 6.92
N LYS A 117 4.62 -8.63 7.12
CA LYS A 117 3.82 -9.68 6.46
C LYS A 117 3.57 -9.38 4.97
N ARG A 118 3.59 -8.10 4.56
CA ARG A 118 3.18 -7.65 3.23
C ARG A 118 4.33 -7.78 2.21
N PRO A 119 4.06 -8.25 0.99
CA PRO A 119 5.04 -8.24 -0.09
C PRO A 119 5.60 -6.84 -0.37
N PHE A 120 6.87 -6.78 -0.77
CA PHE A 120 7.65 -5.53 -0.78
C PHE A 120 7.94 -4.96 -2.18
N PHE A 121 7.21 -5.34 -3.24
CA PHE A 121 7.46 -4.77 -4.58
C PHE A 121 7.18 -3.25 -4.63
N PHE A 122 6.10 -2.77 -4.01
CA PHE A 122 5.86 -1.33 -3.94
C PHE A 122 6.93 -0.57 -3.14
N PRO A 123 7.27 -0.98 -1.89
CA PRO A 123 8.41 -0.41 -1.17
C PRO A 123 9.72 -0.45 -1.95
N PHE A 124 9.96 -1.49 -2.76
CA PHE A 124 11.13 -1.59 -3.61
C PHE A 124 11.15 -0.50 -4.70
N VAL A 125 10.04 -0.27 -5.40
CA VAL A 125 9.96 0.80 -6.41
C VAL A 125 10.13 2.17 -5.75
N VAL A 126 9.53 2.40 -4.58
CA VAL A 126 9.74 3.63 -3.80
C VAL A 126 11.21 3.76 -3.37
N GLY A 127 11.85 2.67 -2.95
CA GLY A 127 13.29 2.62 -2.63
C GLY A 127 14.17 3.06 -3.79
N LEU A 128 13.85 2.63 -5.02
CA LEU A 128 14.54 3.10 -6.23
C LEU A 128 14.31 4.60 -6.49
N VAL A 129 13.13 5.13 -6.17
CA VAL A 129 12.88 6.58 -6.23
C VAL A 129 13.77 7.30 -5.23
N HIS A 130 13.85 6.84 -3.98
CA HIS A 130 14.76 7.38 -2.97
C HIS A 130 16.23 7.32 -3.41
N ASP A 131 16.65 6.22 -4.07
CA ASP A 131 18.00 6.07 -4.60
C ASP A 131 18.35 7.15 -5.64
N VAL A 132 17.38 7.61 -6.43
CA VAL A 132 17.58 8.58 -7.50
C VAL A 132 17.38 10.02 -7.03
N THR A 133 16.41 10.28 -6.14
CA THR A 133 15.99 11.64 -5.74
C THR A 133 16.41 12.03 -4.32
N GLY A 134 17.02 11.11 -3.58
CA GLY A 134 17.23 11.19 -2.14
C GLY A 134 15.98 10.79 -1.35
N TYR A 135 16.18 10.28 -0.14
CA TYR A 135 15.08 9.90 0.74
C TYR A 135 14.18 11.10 1.08
N ARG A 136 12.88 10.96 0.79
CA ARG A 136 11.84 11.91 1.21
C ARG A 136 10.55 11.17 1.55
N PRO A 137 9.87 11.49 2.65
CA PRO A 137 8.57 10.90 2.99
C PRO A 137 7.49 11.10 1.91
N ALA A 138 7.67 12.11 1.05
CA ALA A 138 6.75 12.42 -0.04
C ALA A 138 6.93 11.57 -1.31
N ASN A 139 8.04 10.83 -1.45
CA ASN A 139 8.32 10.05 -2.66
C ASN A 139 7.24 9.00 -3.03
N PRO A 140 6.62 8.26 -2.07
CA PRO A 140 5.50 7.37 -2.39
C PRO A 140 4.34 8.09 -3.08
N PHE A 141 4.05 9.32 -2.68
CA PHE A 141 2.97 10.12 -3.23
C PHE A 141 3.22 10.45 -4.70
N TYR A 142 4.43 10.91 -5.02
CA TYR A 142 4.81 11.20 -6.40
C TYR A 142 4.84 9.94 -7.28
N LEU A 143 5.28 8.80 -6.72
CA LEU A 143 5.19 7.52 -7.42
C LEU A 143 3.73 7.20 -7.77
N ASN A 144 2.80 7.34 -6.83
CA ASN A 144 1.39 7.11 -7.08
C ASN A 144 0.78 8.13 -8.07
N THR A 145 1.24 9.39 -8.08
CA THR A 145 0.87 10.34 -9.15
C THR A 145 1.26 9.79 -10.53
N VAL A 146 2.48 9.27 -10.69
CA VAL A 146 2.92 8.69 -11.98
C VAL A 146 2.14 7.42 -12.31
N LEU A 147 1.97 6.52 -11.34
CA LEU A 147 1.20 5.29 -11.51
C LEU A 147 -0.27 5.57 -11.86
N SER A 148 -0.84 6.70 -11.46
CA SER A 148 -2.21 7.09 -11.82
C SER A 148 -2.35 7.29 -13.33
N VAL A 149 -1.38 7.95 -13.96
CA VAL A 149 -1.34 8.14 -15.41
C VAL A 149 -1.14 6.80 -16.11
N VAL A 150 -0.18 5.98 -15.63
CA VAL A 150 0.08 4.64 -16.18
C VAL A 150 -1.17 3.76 -16.10
N PHE A 151 -1.86 3.75 -14.95
CA PHE A 151 -3.09 3.02 -14.75
C PHE A 151 -4.17 3.45 -15.74
N LEU A 152 -4.39 4.75 -15.90
CA LEU A 152 -5.39 5.28 -16.85
C LEU A 152 -5.05 4.95 -18.30
N VAL A 153 -3.77 4.93 -18.69
CA VAL A 153 -3.32 4.45 -20.01
C VAL A 153 -3.65 2.97 -20.19
N LEU A 154 -3.38 2.13 -19.18
CA LEU A 154 -3.67 0.69 -19.25
C LEU A 154 -5.17 0.43 -19.29
N VAL A 155 -5.97 1.14 -18.49
CA VAL A 155 -7.44 1.07 -18.52
C VAL A 155 -7.99 1.48 -19.87
N TYR A 156 -7.51 2.58 -20.43
CA TYR A 156 -7.89 3.03 -21.77
C TYR A 156 -7.58 1.96 -22.81
N GLY A 157 -6.36 1.41 -22.79
CA GLY A 157 -5.93 0.35 -23.71
C GLY A 157 -6.77 -0.93 -23.57
N LEU A 158 -7.04 -1.35 -22.35
CA LEU A 158 -7.85 -2.53 -22.05
C LEU A 158 -9.29 -2.37 -22.52
N ALA A 159 -9.95 -1.27 -22.16
CA ALA A 159 -11.33 -1.01 -22.54
C ALA A 159 -11.48 -0.80 -24.05
N ARG A 160 -10.52 -0.12 -24.70
CA ARG A 160 -10.47 0.00 -26.17
C ARG A 160 -10.32 -1.36 -26.85
N ARG A 161 -9.49 -2.25 -26.29
CA ARG A 161 -9.28 -3.60 -26.84
C ARG A 161 -10.52 -4.47 -26.72
N ILE A 162 -11.21 -4.42 -25.58
CA ILE A 162 -12.47 -5.18 -25.37
C ILE A 162 -13.60 -4.61 -26.22
N GLY A 163 -13.78 -3.29 -26.22
CA GLY A 163 -14.90 -2.63 -26.90
C GLY A 163 -14.69 -2.36 -28.39
N GLY A 164 -13.47 -2.53 -28.91
CA GLY A 164 -13.10 -2.29 -30.30
C GLY A 164 -13.23 -0.83 -30.75
N SER A 165 -13.34 0.11 -29.82
CA SER A 165 -13.62 1.52 -30.08
C SER A 165 -12.81 2.44 -29.17
N PRO A 166 -12.24 3.55 -29.68
CA PRO A 166 -11.60 4.56 -28.84
C PRO A 166 -12.55 5.10 -27.74
N TRP A 167 -13.86 5.19 -28.03
CA TRP A 167 -14.87 5.60 -27.03
C TRP A 167 -15.07 4.58 -25.91
N ALA A 168 -14.82 3.29 -26.15
CA ALA A 168 -14.80 2.30 -25.07
C ALA A 168 -13.61 2.56 -24.12
N GLY A 169 -12.47 2.95 -24.68
CA GLY A 169 -11.31 3.44 -23.92
C GLY A 169 -11.65 4.67 -23.07
N ALA A 170 -12.32 5.68 -23.66
CA ALA A 170 -12.79 6.86 -22.92
C ALA A 170 -13.70 6.46 -21.75
N LEU A 171 -14.66 5.56 -21.99
CA LEU A 171 -15.59 5.11 -20.97
C LEU A 171 -14.85 4.47 -19.79
N GLY A 172 -13.85 3.61 -20.06
CA GLY A 172 -13.01 3.03 -19.00
C GLY A 172 -12.35 4.10 -18.13
N VAL A 173 -11.72 5.10 -18.75
CA VAL A 173 -11.10 6.23 -18.03
C VAL A 173 -12.14 7.03 -17.23
N LEU A 174 -13.30 7.33 -17.83
CA LEU A 174 -14.35 8.13 -17.20
C LEU A 174 -15.02 7.44 -16.00
N LEU A 175 -15.19 6.11 -16.05
CA LEU A 175 -15.71 5.33 -14.92
C LEU A 175 -14.81 5.48 -13.69
N PHE A 176 -13.49 5.37 -13.88
CA PHE A 176 -12.53 5.59 -12.79
C PHE A 176 -12.38 7.08 -12.44
N ALA A 177 -12.49 8.00 -13.40
CA ALA A 177 -12.45 9.43 -13.13
C ALA A 177 -13.52 9.84 -12.11
N GLY A 178 -14.72 9.25 -12.23
CA GLY A 178 -15.85 9.46 -11.34
C GLY A 178 -15.79 8.71 -10.01
N LEU A 179 -14.69 8.02 -9.68
CA LEU A 179 -14.54 7.22 -8.47
C LEU A 179 -13.60 7.92 -7.46
N PRO A 180 -14.12 8.59 -6.42
CA PRO A 180 -13.31 9.29 -5.41
C PRO A 180 -12.29 8.38 -4.73
N LEU A 181 -12.57 7.08 -4.58
CA LEU A 181 -11.63 6.12 -4.00
C LEU A 181 -10.32 6.06 -4.79
N LEU A 182 -10.36 6.17 -6.13
CA LEU A 182 -9.12 6.22 -6.93
C LEU A 182 -8.37 7.52 -6.73
N ALA A 183 -9.09 8.65 -6.65
CA ALA A 183 -8.45 9.93 -6.36
C ALA A 183 -7.72 9.88 -5.01
N GLN A 184 -8.37 9.32 -3.99
CA GLN A 184 -7.78 9.12 -2.66
C GLN A 184 -6.51 8.27 -2.74
N GLN A 185 -6.54 7.12 -3.42
CA GLN A 185 -5.36 6.26 -3.57
C GLN A 185 -4.25 6.91 -4.43
N ALA A 186 -4.60 7.73 -5.42
CA ALA A 186 -3.65 8.44 -6.27
C ALA A 186 -2.87 9.54 -5.52
N ALA A 187 -3.40 10.04 -4.40
CA ALA A 187 -2.73 10.99 -3.52
C ALA A 187 -2.15 10.33 -2.24
N GLY A 188 -2.38 9.02 -2.05
CA GLY A 188 -1.90 8.24 -0.90
C GLY A 188 -0.52 7.62 -1.13
N GLY A 189 0.03 7.00 -0.10
CA GLY A 189 1.32 6.28 -0.10
C GLY A 189 1.19 4.75 -0.14
N GLY A 190 0.01 4.24 -0.50
CA GLY A 190 -0.29 2.80 -0.55
C GLY A 190 0.09 2.12 -1.87
N PHE A 191 0.16 0.78 -1.86
CA PHE A 191 0.50 -0.04 -3.03
C PHE A 191 -0.69 -0.36 -3.95
N GLU A 192 -1.89 0.11 -3.60
CA GLU A 192 -3.16 -0.20 -4.26
C GLU A 192 -3.15 0.14 -5.74
N LEU A 193 -2.58 1.30 -6.06
CA LEU A 193 -2.49 1.77 -7.43
C LEU A 193 -1.45 0.97 -8.24
N LEU A 194 -0.32 0.60 -7.64
CA LEU A 194 0.62 -0.34 -8.26
C LEU A 194 -0.05 -1.69 -8.49
N ASN A 195 -0.85 -2.18 -7.55
CA ASN A 195 -1.58 -3.44 -7.69
C ASN A 195 -2.55 -3.39 -8.87
N LEU A 196 -3.28 -2.28 -9.03
CA LEU A 196 -4.16 -2.07 -10.18
C LEU A 196 -3.41 -1.96 -11.52
N VAL A 197 -2.27 -1.27 -11.54
CA VAL A 197 -1.37 -1.22 -12.71
C VAL A 197 -0.91 -2.62 -13.10
N MET A 198 -0.48 -3.42 -12.13
CA MET A 198 -0.04 -4.79 -12.36
C MET A 198 -1.18 -5.71 -12.79
N LEU A 199 -2.38 -5.59 -12.20
CA LEU A 199 -3.56 -6.33 -12.64
C LEU A 199 -3.92 -5.99 -14.09
N ALA A 200 -4.08 -4.71 -14.43
CA ALA A 200 -4.39 -4.28 -15.79
C ALA A 200 -3.30 -4.70 -16.80
N GLY A 201 -2.02 -4.58 -16.40
CA GLY A 201 -0.88 -5.02 -17.19
C GLY A 201 -0.86 -6.52 -17.45
N VAL A 202 -1.07 -7.35 -16.42
CA VAL A 202 -1.15 -8.82 -16.56
C VAL A 202 -2.32 -9.20 -17.47
N ILE A 203 -3.47 -8.55 -17.34
CA ILE A 203 -4.62 -8.79 -18.23
C ILE A 203 -4.26 -8.46 -19.68
N LEU A 204 -3.68 -7.29 -19.95
CA LEU A 204 -3.27 -6.89 -21.30
C LEU A 204 -2.21 -7.82 -21.90
N LEU A 205 -1.24 -8.27 -21.10
CA LEU A 205 -0.23 -9.24 -21.51
C LEU A 205 -0.84 -10.62 -21.76
N ALA A 206 -1.84 -11.05 -20.97
CA ALA A 206 -2.57 -12.29 -21.20
C ALA A 206 -3.37 -12.24 -22.50
N LEU A 207 -4.06 -11.13 -22.78
CA LEU A 207 -4.75 -10.91 -24.06
C LEU A 207 -3.76 -10.90 -25.24
N ARG A 208 -2.57 -10.32 -25.07
CA ARG A 208 -1.51 -10.35 -26.09
C ARG A 208 -1.03 -11.77 -26.35
N PHE A 209 -0.63 -12.50 -25.31
CA PHE A 209 -0.16 -13.88 -25.44
C PHE A 209 -1.23 -14.78 -26.06
N ALA A 210 -2.50 -14.63 -25.68
CA ALA A 210 -3.58 -15.40 -26.29
C ALA A 210 -3.77 -15.09 -27.78
N ALA A 211 -3.58 -13.84 -28.20
CA ALA A 211 -3.62 -13.48 -29.61
C ALA A 211 -2.44 -14.06 -30.40
N SER A 212 -1.23 -13.98 -29.83
CA SER A 212 0.00 -14.48 -30.42
C SER A 212 0.86 -15.19 -29.35
N PRO A 213 0.79 -16.54 -29.26
CA PRO A 213 1.55 -17.31 -28.28
C PRO A 213 3.05 -17.36 -28.66
N ASP A 214 3.80 -16.34 -28.27
CA ASP A 214 5.24 -16.24 -28.54
C ASP A 214 6.09 -16.18 -27.25
N ALA A 215 7.38 -16.48 -27.39
CA ALA A 215 8.34 -16.54 -26.28
C ALA A 215 8.50 -15.19 -25.54
N ARG A 216 8.37 -14.05 -26.20
CA ARG A 216 8.52 -12.73 -25.57
C ARG A 216 7.28 -12.38 -24.76
N SER A 217 6.10 -12.69 -25.30
CA SER A 217 4.82 -12.45 -24.61
C SER A 217 4.68 -13.29 -23.34
N ILE A 218 5.07 -14.57 -23.36
CA ILE A 218 5.03 -15.41 -22.16
C ILE A 218 6.07 -14.96 -21.10
N GLU A 219 7.28 -14.56 -21.51
CA GLU A 219 8.28 -14.02 -20.57
C GLU A 219 7.74 -12.80 -19.81
N ALA A 220 7.17 -11.83 -20.54
CA ALA A 220 6.61 -10.64 -19.92
C ALA A 220 5.40 -10.95 -19.03
N LEU A 221 4.49 -11.82 -19.50
CA LEU A 221 3.29 -12.20 -18.76
C LEU A 221 3.63 -12.88 -17.42
N VAL A 222 4.55 -13.84 -17.44
CA VAL A 222 4.89 -14.58 -16.22
C VAL A 222 5.68 -13.71 -15.25
N LEU A 223 6.64 -12.91 -15.72
CA LEU A 223 7.34 -11.95 -14.86
C LEU A 223 6.39 -10.90 -14.26
N ALA A 224 5.44 -10.38 -15.03
CA ALA A 224 4.42 -9.47 -14.52
C ALA A 224 3.56 -10.14 -13.43
N THR A 225 3.26 -11.43 -13.58
CA THR A 225 2.45 -12.20 -12.63
C THR A 225 3.21 -12.47 -11.34
N VAL A 226 4.53 -12.74 -11.43
CA VAL A 226 5.42 -12.82 -10.25
C VAL A 226 5.44 -11.48 -9.52
N LEU A 227 5.64 -10.38 -10.23
CA LEU A 227 5.64 -9.04 -9.62
C LEU A 227 4.27 -8.68 -9.02
N LEU A 228 3.17 -9.07 -9.66
CA LEU A 228 1.82 -8.87 -9.14
C LEU A 228 1.61 -9.59 -7.79
N ALA A 229 2.05 -10.85 -7.69
CA ALA A 229 2.01 -11.60 -6.42
C ALA A 229 2.90 -10.94 -5.34
N GLN A 230 3.96 -10.26 -5.76
CA GLN A 230 4.87 -9.51 -4.90
C GLN A 230 4.41 -8.07 -4.60
N THR A 231 3.32 -7.59 -5.20
CA THR A 231 2.67 -6.33 -4.81
C THR A 231 1.70 -6.57 -3.67
N ARG A 232 0.88 -7.62 -3.78
CA ARG A 232 -0.21 -7.89 -2.85
C ARG A 232 -0.49 -9.39 -2.78
N TYR A 233 -0.57 -9.93 -1.57
CA TYR A 233 -0.58 -11.39 -1.40
C TYR A 233 -1.86 -12.06 -1.91
N GLU A 234 -3.02 -11.39 -1.88
CA GLU A 234 -4.25 -11.92 -2.47
C GLU A 234 -4.16 -12.01 -3.99
N SER A 235 -3.32 -11.17 -4.62
CA SER A 235 -3.15 -11.15 -6.07
C SER A 235 -2.36 -12.36 -6.59
N ALA A 236 -1.74 -13.15 -5.70
CA ALA A 236 -1.17 -14.45 -6.06
C ALA A 236 -2.22 -15.42 -6.65
N ILE A 237 -3.52 -15.20 -6.39
CA ILE A 237 -4.62 -15.93 -7.03
C ILE A 237 -4.52 -15.85 -8.56
N MET A 238 -4.00 -14.73 -9.12
CA MET A 238 -3.85 -14.54 -10.56
C MET A 238 -2.83 -15.48 -11.22
N ILE A 239 -2.01 -16.19 -10.45
CA ILE A 239 -1.13 -17.24 -10.99
C ILE A 239 -1.95 -18.33 -11.68
N LEU A 240 -3.11 -18.72 -11.12
CA LEU A 240 -3.96 -19.77 -11.67
C LEU A 240 -4.56 -19.42 -13.04
N PRO A 241 -5.26 -18.28 -13.23
CA PRO A 241 -5.78 -17.93 -14.53
C PRO A 241 -4.67 -17.64 -15.55
N VAL A 242 -3.51 -17.14 -15.13
CA VAL A 242 -2.36 -16.96 -16.04
C VAL A 242 -1.83 -18.30 -16.51
N ALA A 243 -1.65 -19.26 -15.59
CA ALA A 243 -1.26 -20.63 -15.95
C ALA A 243 -2.27 -21.27 -16.90
N ALA A 244 -3.58 -21.08 -16.66
CA ALA A 244 -4.63 -21.57 -17.56
C ALA A 244 -4.52 -20.98 -18.97
N VAL A 245 -4.28 -19.66 -19.08
CA VAL A 245 -4.06 -18.99 -20.38
C VAL A 245 -2.79 -19.50 -21.08
N VAL A 246 -1.70 -19.70 -20.34
CA VAL A 246 -0.45 -20.24 -20.87
C VAL A 246 -0.63 -21.66 -21.41
N LEU A 247 -1.21 -22.56 -20.62
CA LEU A 247 -1.47 -23.95 -21.01
C LEU A 247 -2.40 -24.02 -22.23
N TRP A 248 -3.48 -23.23 -22.22
CA TRP A 248 -4.39 -23.14 -23.36
C TRP A 248 -3.70 -22.59 -24.62
N GLY A 249 -2.83 -21.58 -24.46
CA GLY A 249 -2.04 -21.02 -25.55
C GLY A 249 -1.08 -22.04 -26.16
N TRP A 250 -0.38 -22.84 -25.35
CA TRP A 250 0.47 -23.93 -25.83
C TRP A 250 -0.32 -25.02 -26.56
N GLN A 251 -1.46 -25.43 -26.00
CA GLN A 251 -2.35 -26.40 -26.66
C GLN A 251 -2.80 -25.90 -28.04
N ARG A 252 -3.16 -24.62 -28.15
CA ARG A 252 -3.61 -24.01 -29.41
C ARG A 252 -2.49 -23.79 -30.42
N ALA A 253 -1.29 -23.46 -29.95
CA ALA A 253 -0.12 -23.30 -30.80
C ALA A 253 0.45 -24.66 -31.27
N GLY A 254 0.09 -25.76 -30.61
CA GLY A 254 0.67 -27.09 -30.87
C GLY A 254 2.16 -27.16 -30.47
N GLN A 255 2.66 -26.17 -29.73
CA GLN A 255 4.06 -26.05 -29.35
C GLN A 255 4.16 -25.51 -27.94
N VAL A 256 5.03 -26.14 -27.15
CA VAL A 256 5.38 -25.69 -25.81
C VAL A 256 6.61 -24.80 -25.90
N THR A 257 6.49 -23.54 -25.48
CA THR A 257 7.58 -22.57 -25.43
C THR A 257 8.01 -22.36 -23.97
N LEU A 258 9.25 -22.75 -23.64
CA LEU A 258 9.81 -22.63 -22.28
C LEU A 258 11.05 -21.72 -22.29
N PRO A 259 10.88 -20.40 -22.25
CA PRO A 259 12.02 -19.50 -22.14
C PRO A 259 12.77 -19.70 -20.82
N GLY A 260 14.08 -19.47 -20.80
CA GLY A 260 14.93 -19.67 -19.61
C GLY A 260 14.40 -18.98 -18.35
N VAL A 261 13.78 -17.80 -18.50
CA VAL A 261 13.15 -17.06 -17.41
C VAL A 261 12.06 -17.87 -16.71
N LEU A 262 11.29 -18.68 -17.43
CA LEU A 262 10.19 -19.47 -16.87
C LEU A 262 10.69 -20.47 -15.83
N TRP A 263 11.87 -21.07 -16.05
CA TRP A 263 12.54 -21.96 -15.10
C TRP A 263 12.95 -21.26 -13.81
N LEU A 264 13.21 -19.95 -13.86
CA LEU A 264 13.58 -19.14 -12.69
C LEU A 264 12.36 -18.63 -11.91
N THR A 265 11.14 -18.78 -12.43
CA THR A 265 9.95 -18.22 -11.78
C THR A 265 9.65 -18.78 -10.39
N PRO A 266 9.88 -20.08 -10.08
CA PRO A 266 9.72 -20.58 -8.71
C PRO A 266 10.72 -19.92 -7.75
N LEU A 267 11.92 -19.60 -8.22
CA LEU A 267 12.91 -18.88 -7.45
C LEU A 267 12.44 -17.45 -7.19
N PHE A 268 11.94 -16.72 -8.18
CA PHE A 268 11.45 -15.34 -7.99
C PHE A 268 10.18 -15.23 -7.13
N LEU A 269 9.40 -16.30 -6.99
CA LEU A 269 8.29 -16.39 -6.04
C LEU A 269 8.72 -16.73 -4.61
N MET A 270 9.99 -17.07 -4.39
CA MET A 270 10.46 -17.50 -3.08
C MET A 270 10.34 -16.43 -1.99
N PRO A 271 10.63 -15.13 -2.22
CA PRO A 271 10.40 -14.10 -1.21
C PRO A 271 8.94 -14.06 -0.74
N TYR A 272 8.00 -14.18 -1.69
CA TYR A 272 6.57 -14.24 -1.38
C TYR A 272 6.23 -15.44 -0.50
N VAL A 273 6.67 -16.64 -0.90
CA VAL A 273 6.35 -17.90 -0.20
C VAL A 273 6.95 -17.93 1.21
N LEU A 274 8.18 -17.45 1.39
CA LEU A 274 8.84 -17.42 2.68
C LEU A 274 8.26 -16.35 3.60
N GLN A 275 8.01 -15.14 3.08
CA GLN A 275 7.43 -14.05 3.85
C GLN A 275 6.00 -14.37 4.33
N ASN A 276 5.19 -15.04 3.49
CA ASN A 276 3.84 -15.48 3.87
C ASN A 276 3.83 -16.41 5.11
N ARG A 277 4.96 -17.05 5.47
CA ARG A 277 5.04 -17.83 6.70
C ARG A 277 4.84 -17.00 7.96
N ARG A 278 4.97 -15.67 7.90
CA ARG A 278 4.75 -14.82 9.07
C ARG A 278 3.37 -15.01 9.68
N PHE A 279 2.34 -15.16 8.84
CA PHE A 279 0.96 -15.46 9.25
C PHE A 279 0.79 -16.77 10.04
N GLY A 280 1.68 -17.75 9.84
CA GLY A 280 1.66 -19.00 10.59
C GLY A 280 2.51 -18.97 11.86
N SER A 281 3.48 -18.05 11.94
CA SER A 281 4.37 -17.91 13.11
C SER A 281 3.83 -16.99 14.19
N ASP A 282 2.96 -16.05 13.81
CA ASP A 282 2.43 -15.04 14.71
C ASP A 282 0.97 -14.75 14.34
N ALA A 283 0.06 -15.29 15.15
CA ALA A 283 -1.38 -15.13 14.94
C ALA A 283 -1.84 -13.68 15.14
N SER A 284 -1.08 -12.86 15.89
CA SER A 284 -1.41 -11.45 16.11
C SER A 284 -1.30 -10.62 14.82
N LEU A 285 -0.52 -11.09 13.83
CA LEU A 285 -0.42 -10.47 12.51
C LEU A 285 -1.69 -10.56 11.69
N TRP A 286 -2.64 -11.44 12.05
CA TRP A 286 -3.98 -11.41 11.46
C TRP A 286 -4.85 -10.31 12.06
N GLU A 287 -4.46 -9.70 13.18
CA GLU A 287 -5.19 -8.61 13.85
C GLU A 287 -6.63 -9.00 14.26
N LEU A 288 -6.90 -10.29 14.46
CA LEU A 288 -8.23 -10.85 14.79
C LEU A 288 -8.86 -10.21 16.05
N ALA A 289 -8.04 -9.79 17.01
CA ALA A 289 -8.49 -9.15 18.26
C ALA A 289 -8.78 -7.64 18.12
N GLY A 290 -8.34 -6.99 17.04
CA GLY A 290 -8.25 -5.53 16.94
C GLY A 290 -9.56 -4.77 16.76
N GLN A 291 -10.69 -5.44 16.48
CA GLN A 291 -11.99 -4.77 16.27
C GLN A 291 -13.12 -5.22 17.22
N GLY A 292 -12.82 -5.93 18.31
CA GLY A 292 -13.85 -6.31 19.29
C GLY A 292 -14.95 -7.27 18.78
N GLY A 293 -14.89 -7.68 17.51
CA GLY A 293 -15.87 -8.57 16.87
C GLY A 293 -15.72 -10.05 17.20
N GLY A 294 -14.76 -10.43 18.06
CA GLY A 294 -14.58 -11.82 18.51
C GLY A 294 -14.25 -12.82 17.40
N ALA A 295 -13.74 -12.35 16.25
CA ALA A 295 -13.39 -13.24 15.14
C ALA A 295 -12.29 -14.22 15.56
N THR A 296 -12.55 -15.51 15.40
CA THR A 296 -11.64 -16.59 15.79
C THR A 296 -10.86 -17.16 14.61
N GLU A 297 -11.33 -16.94 13.38
CA GLU A 297 -10.73 -17.45 12.16
C GLU A 297 -10.61 -16.35 11.08
N PRO A 298 -9.51 -16.28 10.32
CA PRO A 298 -9.35 -15.25 9.29
C PRO A 298 -10.34 -15.39 8.12
N PHE A 299 -10.72 -16.62 7.78
CA PHE A 299 -11.60 -16.89 6.64
C PHE A 299 -12.74 -17.82 7.02
N ALA A 300 -13.96 -17.42 6.70
CA ALA A 300 -15.14 -18.21 6.96
C ALA A 300 -16.28 -17.90 5.98
N LEU A 301 -17.10 -18.90 5.66
CA LEU A 301 -18.27 -18.73 4.80
C LEU A 301 -19.37 -17.89 5.48
N HIS A 302 -19.41 -17.87 6.82
CA HIS A 302 -20.42 -17.12 7.56
C HIS A 302 -20.21 -15.60 7.49
N TYR A 303 -19.03 -15.12 7.04
CA TYR A 303 -18.78 -13.71 6.78
C TYR A 303 -19.43 -13.19 5.49
N VAL A 304 -19.81 -14.08 4.57
CA VAL A 304 -20.30 -13.69 3.24
C VAL A 304 -21.56 -12.81 3.30
N PRO A 305 -22.62 -13.15 4.06
CA PRO A 305 -23.83 -12.32 4.09
C PRO A 305 -23.54 -10.91 4.62
N ASP A 306 -22.73 -10.81 5.67
CA ASP A 306 -22.37 -9.55 6.31
C ASP A 306 -21.52 -8.68 5.37
N ASN A 307 -20.44 -9.24 4.83
CA ASN A 307 -19.56 -8.57 3.87
C ASN A 307 -20.30 -8.11 2.61
N LEU A 308 -21.27 -8.89 2.11
CA LEU A 308 -22.11 -8.47 0.98
C LEU A 308 -23.03 -7.30 1.36
N GLY A 309 -23.60 -7.30 2.57
CA GLY A 309 -24.38 -6.16 3.09
C GLY A 309 -23.55 -4.88 3.12
N HIS A 310 -22.35 -4.96 3.70
CA HIS A 310 -21.37 -3.86 3.74
C HIS A 310 -20.91 -3.41 2.33
N ALA A 311 -20.73 -4.35 1.40
CA ALA A 311 -20.42 -4.02 0.01
C ALA A 311 -21.55 -3.26 -0.68
N LEU A 312 -22.81 -3.67 -0.48
CA LEU A 312 -23.97 -2.95 -1.03
C LEU A 312 -24.12 -1.58 -0.40
N ALA A 313 -23.92 -1.45 0.91
CA ALA A 313 -23.91 -0.16 1.62
C ALA A 313 -22.85 0.78 1.02
N PHE A 314 -21.64 0.27 0.76
CA PHE A 314 -20.59 1.03 0.09
C PHE A 314 -20.98 1.45 -1.34
N PHE A 315 -21.48 0.54 -2.19
CA PHE A 315 -21.77 0.86 -3.60
C PHE A 315 -22.97 1.80 -3.80
N PHE A 316 -23.93 1.78 -2.88
CA PHE A 316 -25.16 2.58 -2.98
C PHE A 316 -25.21 3.78 -2.02
N ASP A 317 -24.13 4.08 -1.30
CA ASP A 317 -24.04 5.30 -0.49
C ASP A 317 -24.22 6.56 -1.36
N THR A 318 -25.10 7.46 -0.89
CA THR A 318 -25.41 8.76 -1.51
C THR A 318 -24.97 9.93 -0.64
N THR A 319 -24.51 9.66 0.58
CA THR A 319 -24.21 10.69 1.58
C THR A 319 -22.92 11.45 1.27
N GLY A 320 -22.00 10.81 0.54
CA GLY A 320 -20.68 11.35 0.22
C GLY A 320 -19.63 11.10 1.30
N PHE A 321 -19.98 10.34 2.34
CA PHE A 321 -19.07 9.84 3.37
C PHE A 321 -18.35 8.55 2.94
N GLN A 322 -18.82 7.89 1.88
CA GLN A 322 -18.06 6.87 1.19
C GLN A 322 -17.45 7.42 -0.11
N PRO A 323 -16.20 7.05 -0.45
CA PRO A 323 -15.55 7.47 -1.68
C PRO A 323 -16.00 6.61 -2.87
N ASN A 324 -17.30 6.35 -3.00
CA ASN A 324 -17.89 5.49 -4.00
C ASN A 324 -18.33 6.27 -5.26
N SER A 325 -18.81 5.54 -6.27
CA SER A 325 -19.49 6.10 -7.43
C SER A 325 -20.75 5.28 -7.69
N ILE A 326 -21.94 5.87 -7.50
CA ILE A 326 -23.20 5.11 -7.63
C ILE A 326 -23.38 4.64 -9.06
N LEU A 327 -23.05 5.48 -10.06
CA LEU A 327 -23.12 5.06 -11.45
C LEU A 327 -22.25 3.83 -11.69
N PHE A 328 -20.99 3.87 -11.24
CA PHE A 328 -20.05 2.78 -11.47
C PHE A 328 -20.48 1.52 -10.70
N GLY A 329 -20.88 1.65 -9.44
CA GLY A 329 -21.40 0.56 -8.61
C GLY A 329 -22.65 -0.07 -9.21
N ALA A 330 -23.68 0.71 -9.52
CA ALA A 330 -24.95 0.22 -10.06
C ALA A 330 -24.76 -0.41 -11.46
N ALA A 331 -24.10 0.27 -12.38
CA ALA A 331 -23.85 -0.26 -13.73
C ALA A 331 -22.95 -1.51 -13.67
N GLY A 332 -21.96 -1.51 -12.78
CA GLY A 332 -21.05 -2.63 -12.54
C GLY A 332 -21.77 -3.86 -12.01
N LEU A 333 -22.55 -3.70 -10.93
CA LEU A 333 -23.33 -4.78 -10.34
C LEU A 333 -24.37 -5.36 -11.32
N LEU A 334 -25.01 -4.53 -12.15
CA LEU A 334 -25.90 -5.01 -13.22
C LEU A 334 -25.14 -5.73 -14.34
N ALA A 335 -23.92 -5.31 -14.66
CA ALA A 335 -23.11 -5.92 -15.70
C ALA A 335 -22.49 -7.26 -15.27
N LEU A 336 -22.23 -7.48 -13.98
CA LEU A 336 -21.60 -8.71 -13.48
C LEU A 336 -22.38 -9.99 -13.81
N PRO A 337 -23.71 -10.10 -13.60
CA PRO A 337 -24.48 -11.27 -14.03
C PRO A 337 -24.42 -11.50 -15.54
N VAL A 338 -24.52 -10.43 -16.35
CA VAL A 338 -24.41 -10.51 -17.82
C VAL A 338 -23.02 -11.00 -18.22
N PHE A 339 -21.98 -10.56 -17.51
CA PHE A 339 -20.61 -11.00 -17.72
C PHE A 339 -20.42 -12.47 -17.35
N CYS A 340 -21.01 -12.96 -16.25
CA CYS A 340 -21.02 -14.38 -15.89
C CYS A 340 -21.74 -15.26 -16.92
N ILE A 341 -22.85 -14.76 -17.49
CA ILE A 341 -23.54 -15.44 -18.60
C ILE A 341 -22.65 -15.47 -19.85
N TRP A 342 -21.96 -14.38 -20.15
CA TRP A 342 -21.03 -14.30 -21.28
C TRP A 342 -19.84 -15.25 -21.10
N ILE A 343 -19.22 -15.30 -19.91
CA ILE A 343 -18.18 -16.27 -19.53
C ILE A 343 -18.67 -17.70 -19.81
N SER A 344 -19.87 -18.04 -19.31
CA SER A 344 -20.44 -19.37 -19.48
C SER A 344 -20.62 -19.76 -20.95
N ARG A 345 -20.98 -18.80 -21.82
CA ARG A 345 -21.10 -19.03 -23.27
C ARG A 345 -19.74 -19.26 -23.93
N VAL A 346 -18.72 -18.48 -23.58
CA VAL A 346 -17.36 -18.63 -24.13
C VAL A 346 -16.77 -19.99 -23.73
N LEU A 347 -16.94 -20.40 -22.48
CA LEU A 347 -16.48 -21.70 -21.99
C LEU A 347 -17.19 -22.87 -22.68
N ARG A 348 -18.53 -22.80 -22.85
CA ARG A 348 -19.31 -23.81 -23.57
C ARG A 348 -18.96 -23.90 -25.06
N GLY A 349 -18.49 -22.81 -25.66
CA GLY A 349 -18.01 -22.78 -27.04
C GLY A 349 -16.67 -23.50 -27.28
N GLY A 350 -16.11 -24.19 -26.27
CA GLY A 350 -14.88 -24.98 -26.40
C GLY A 350 -13.63 -24.16 -26.73
N GLY A 351 -13.66 -22.85 -26.51
CA GLY A 351 -12.57 -21.94 -26.86
C GLY A 351 -12.35 -21.76 -28.38
N ASN A 352 -13.29 -22.20 -29.23
CA ASN A 352 -13.24 -21.96 -30.68
C ASN A 352 -13.62 -20.52 -31.09
N GLY A 353 -14.01 -19.68 -30.12
CA GLY A 353 -14.23 -18.25 -30.34
C GLY A 353 -12.94 -17.44 -30.45
N ASP A 354 -13.07 -16.12 -30.42
CA ASP A 354 -11.93 -15.20 -30.39
C ASP A 354 -10.99 -15.55 -29.23
N ARG A 355 -9.70 -15.73 -29.56
CA ARG A 355 -8.64 -16.13 -28.62
C ARG A 355 -8.52 -15.16 -27.45
N GLN A 356 -8.73 -13.87 -27.70
CA GLN A 356 -8.66 -12.85 -26.67
C GLN A 356 -9.80 -12.99 -25.66
N ASN A 357 -10.98 -13.46 -26.08
CA ASN A 357 -12.10 -13.67 -25.18
C ASN A 357 -11.82 -14.79 -24.18
N VAL A 358 -11.12 -15.87 -24.57
CA VAL A 358 -10.74 -16.95 -23.65
C VAL A 358 -9.81 -16.41 -22.55
N ALA A 359 -8.81 -15.61 -22.91
CA ALA A 359 -7.95 -14.96 -21.93
C ALA A 359 -8.71 -13.97 -21.04
N LEU A 360 -9.61 -13.16 -21.60
CA LEU A 360 -10.43 -12.24 -20.82
C LEU A 360 -11.33 -12.98 -19.82
N VAL A 361 -11.89 -14.11 -20.22
CA VAL A 361 -12.68 -14.98 -19.33
C VAL A 361 -11.82 -15.52 -18.19
N ALA A 362 -10.65 -16.09 -18.49
CA ALA A 362 -9.75 -16.62 -17.46
C ALA A 362 -9.34 -15.51 -16.47
N MET A 363 -8.95 -14.34 -16.98
CA MET A 363 -8.60 -13.19 -16.14
C MET A 363 -9.79 -12.66 -15.33
N GLY A 364 -10.98 -12.58 -15.93
CA GLY A 364 -12.21 -12.17 -15.25
C GLY A 364 -12.59 -13.12 -14.11
N LEU A 365 -12.44 -14.43 -14.31
CA LEU A 365 -12.60 -15.43 -13.24
C LEU A 365 -11.58 -15.24 -12.11
N GLY A 366 -10.34 -14.87 -12.45
CA GLY A 366 -9.31 -14.50 -11.46
C GLY A 366 -9.71 -13.32 -10.59
N LEU A 367 -10.21 -12.23 -11.21
CA LEU A 367 -10.68 -11.05 -10.48
C LEU A 367 -11.91 -11.37 -9.61
N LEU A 368 -12.85 -12.17 -10.12
CA LEU A 368 -13.99 -12.66 -9.35
C LEU A 368 -13.55 -13.52 -8.16
N ALA A 369 -12.52 -14.35 -8.33
CA ALA A 369 -11.96 -15.17 -7.26
C ALA A 369 -11.28 -14.33 -6.17
N ILE A 370 -10.55 -13.27 -6.54
CA ILE A 370 -10.01 -12.29 -5.58
C ILE A 370 -11.15 -11.66 -4.78
N ASN A 371 -12.24 -11.24 -5.45
CA ASN A 371 -13.38 -10.67 -4.75
C ASN A 371 -14.07 -11.69 -3.83
N ALA A 372 -14.23 -12.94 -4.29
CA ALA A 372 -14.80 -14.02 -3.48
C ALA A 372 -13.96 -14.29 -2.21
N LEU A 373 -12.62 -14.21 -2.31
CA LEU A 373 -11.73 -14.29 -1.15
C LEU A 373 -12.05 -13.19 -0.14
N PHE A 374 -12.24 -11.94 -0.58
CA PHE A 374 -12.59 -10.85 0.33
C PHE A 374 -13.97 -11.03 0.98
N MET A 375 -14.94 -11.62 0.28
CA MET A 375 -16.25 -11.90 0.86
C MET A 375 -16.21 -12.95 1.97
N VAL A 376 -15.22 -13.85 1.97
CA VAL A 376 -15.03 -14.85 3.05
C VAL A 376 -13.99 -14.40 4.08
N TYR A 377 -13.45 -13.19 3.98
CA TYR A 377 -12.44 -12.66 4.90
C TYR A 377 -13.10 -11.85 6.01
N PHE A 378 -12.63 -11.99 7.26
CA PHE A 378 -13.19 -11.25 8.40
C PHE A 378 -13.07 -9.72 8.25
N TRP A 379 -12.12 -9.26 7.44
CA TRP A 379 -11.90 -7.85 7.05
C TRP A 379 -12.39 -7.59 5.61
N GLY A 380 -13.58 -8.11 5.26
CA GLY A 380 -14.19 -7.99 3.93
C GLY A 380 -15.17 -6.81 3.75
N GLN A 381 -15.40 -6.01 4.79
CA GLN A 381 -16.43 -4.96 4.83
C GLN A 381 -16.03 -3.70 4.04
N PHE A 382 -16.55 -3.53 2.83
CA PHE A 382 -16.12 -2.44 1.93
C PHE A 382 -16.57 -1.03 2.32
N ASP A 383 -17.45 -0.85 3.29
CA ASP A 383 -17.82 0.46 3.83
C ASP A 383 -16.90 0.90 4.99
N HIS A 384 -16.06 0.00 5.51
CA HIS A 384 -15.10 0.34 6.54
C HIS A 384 -13.97 1.22 5.98
N PRO A 385 -13.56 2.32 6.66
CA PRO A 385 -12.61 3.30 6.14
C PRO A 385 -11.27 2.74 5.66
N VAL A 386 -10.78 1.71 6.36
CA VAL A 386 -9.56 0.99 6.01
C VAL A 386 -9.82 0.01 4.86
N ILE A 387 -10.92 -0.72 4.87
CA ILE A 387 -11.09 -1.90 4.00
C ILE A 387 -11.61 -1.53 2.60
N ARG A 388 -12.31 -0.41 2.43
CA ARG A 388 -12.91 0.00 1.15
C ARG A 388 -11.98 -0.05 -0.07
N ARG A 389 -10.67 0.16 0.11
CA ARG A 389 -9.66 0.00 -0.94
C ARG A 389 -9.55 -1.42 -1.51
N LEU A 390 -9.98 -2.44 -0.78
CA LEU A 390 -10.02 -3.83 -1.25
C LEU A 390 -11.06 -4.07 -2.34
N SER A 391 -12.01 -3.13 -2.52
CA SER A 391 -12.99 -3.17 -3.61
C SER A 391 -12.39 -2.83 -4.98
N LEU A 392 -11.16 -2.33 -5.06
CA LEU A 392 -10.56 -1.84 -6.31
C LEU A 392 -10.41 -2.91 -7.42
N PRO A 393 -9.96 -4.15 -7.12
CA PRO A 393 -9.99 -5.23 -8.11
C PRO A 393 -11.40 -5.55 -8.62
N LEU A 394 -12.42 -5.42 -7.76
CA LEU A 394 -13.82 -5.59 -8.17
C LEU A 394 -14.26 -4.46 -9.11
N HIS A 395 -13.87 -3.20 -8.85
CA HIS A 395 -14.13 -2.10 -9.80
C HIS A 395 -13.48 -2.32 -11.16
N LEU A 396 -12.26 -2.88 -11.20
CA LEU A 396 -11.62 -3.28 -12.45
C LEU A 396 -12.42 -4.37 -13.18
N CYS A 397 -12.93 -5.37 -12.45
CA CYS A 397 -13.81 -6.40 -12.99
C CYS A 397 -15.14 -5.82 -13.50
N MET A 398 -15.74 -4.88 -12.76
CA MET A 398 -16.96 -4.18 -13.15
C MET A 398 -16.77 -3.37 -14.43
N MET A 399 -15.65 -2.66 -14.57
CA MET A 399 -15.32 -1.94 -15.81
C MET A 399 -15.22 -2.91 -17.00
N ILE A 400 -14.52 -4.03 -16.84
CA ILE A 400 -14.44 -5.08 -17.86
C ILE A 400 -15.84 -5.62 -18.19
N ALA A 401 -16.67 -5.89 -17.19
CA ALA A 401 -18.03 -6.40 -17.35
C ALA A 401 -18.93 -5.41 -18.11
N ILE A 402 -18.87 -4.11 -17.77
CA ILE A 402 -19.62 -3.05 -18.46
C ILE A 402 -19.19 -2.98 -19.92
N VAL A 403 -17.89 -2.90 -20.19
CA VAL A 403 -17.38 -2.76 -21.56
C VAL A 403 -17.69 -4.02 -22.39
N ALA A 404 -17.46 -5.22 -21.85
CA ALA A 404 -17.78 -6.48 -22.54
C ALA A 404 -19.30 -6.63 -22.76
N GLY A 405 -20.11 -6.26 -21.77
CA GLY A 405 -21.57 -6.23 -21.85
C GLY A 405 -22.05 -5.33 -22.99
N LEU A 406 -21.60 -4.08 -23.00
CA LEU A 406 -21.92 -3.13 -24.07
C LEU A 406 -21.43 -3.62 -25.43
N ALA A 407 -20.21 -4.18 -25.52
CA ALA A 407 -19.63 -4.67 -26.76
C ALA A 407 -20.48 -5.78 -27.40
N HIS A 408 -20.88 -6.78 -26.60
CA HIS A 408 -21.54 -7.99 -27.12
C HIS A 408 -23.06 -7.92 -27.17
N TRP A 409 -23.70 -7.16 -26.29
CA TRP A 409 -25.16 -7.23 -26.09
C TRP A 409 -25.90 -5.98 -26.59
N VAL A 410 -25.22 -4.85 -26.74
CA VAL A 410 -25.83 -3.62 -27.26
C VAL A 410 -25.39 -3.39 -28.70
N ARG A 411 -26.32 -3.43 -29.65
CA ARG A 411 -26.01 -3.29 -31.09
C ARG A 411 -26.04 -1.85 -31.61
N TRP A 412 -26.51 -0.91 -30.81
CA TRP A 412 -26.65 0.48 -31.20
C TRP A 412 -25.29 1.19 -31.35
N ARG A 413 -25.10 1.92 -32.47
CA ARG A 413 -23.84 2.60 -32.81
C ARG A 413 -23.46 3.72 -31.83
N GLY A 414 -24.45 4.41 -31.24
CA GLY A 414 -24.23 5.51 -30.30
C GLY A 414 -23.92 5.10 -28.85
N LYS A 415 -23.93 3.80 -28.56
CA LYS A 415 -23.86 3.27 -27.17
C LYS A 415 -22.67 3.81 -26.38
N TRP A 416 -21.51 3.95 -27.02
CA TRP A 416 -20.29 4.37 -26.35
C TRP A 416 -20.30 5.85 -26.01
N GLN A 417 -20.77 6.70 -26.94
CA GLN A 417 -20.88 8.15 -26.72
C GLN A 417 -21.87 8.45 -25.60
N TRP A 418 -23.02 7.75 -25.59
CA TRP A 418 -24.02 7.92 -24.54
C TRP A 418 -23.54 7.40 -23.19
N ALA A 419 -22.87 6.25 -23.15
CA ALA A 419 -22.25 5.77 -21.91
C ALA A 419 -21.20 6.76 -21.38
N CYS A 420 -20.38 7.35 -22.26
CA CYS A 420 -19.44 8.40 -21.87
C CYS A 420 -20.16 9.66 -21.36
N ALA A 421 -21.23 10.10 -22.03
CA ALA A 421 -22.01 11.26 -21.61
C ALA A 421 -22.63 11.05 -20.22
N ILE A 422 -23.17 9.85 -19.96
CA ILE A 422 -23.70 9.47 -18.64
C ILE A 422 -22.58 9.44 -17.59
N ALA A 423 -21.40 8.91 -17.92
CA ALA A 423 -20.25 8.88 -17.02
C ALA A 423 -19.74 10.30 -16.69
N VAL A 424 -19.67 11.20 -17.68
CA VAL A 424 -19.35 12.62 -17.45
C VAL A 424 -20.40 13.28 -16.56
N LEU A 425 -21.69 13.06 -16.83
CA LEU A 425 -22.76 13.62 -16.00
C LEU A 425 -22.64 13.15 -14.54
N ALA A 426 -22.41 11.85 -14.31
CA ALA A 426 -22.22 11.31 -12.96
C ALA A 426 -20.95 11.85 -12.28
N LEU A 427 -19.85 12.02 -13.03
CA LEU A 427 -18.66 12.69 -12.52
C LEU A 427 -18.98 14.12 -12.08
N LEU A 428 -19.72 14.91 -12.87
CA LEU A 428 -20.05 16.29 -12.54
C LEU A 428 -21.04 16.41 -11.38
N VAL A 429 -22.05 15.54 -11.33
CA VAL A 429 -23.15 15.60 -10.35
C VAL A 429 -22.78 14.96 -9.01
N GLN A 430 -22.00 13.88 -9.02
CA GLN A 430 -21.67 13.12 -7.82
C GLN A 430 -20.17 13.08 -7.55
N GLY A 431 -19.36 12.68 -8.53
CA GLY A 431 -17.93 12.41 -8.32
C GLY A 431 -17.14 13.64 -7.85
N LEU A 432 -17.25 14.77 -8.58
CA LEU A 432 -16.57 16.01 -8.25
C LEU A 432 -17.04 16.61 -6.91
N PRO A 433 -18.35 16.71 -6.60
CA PRO A 433 -18.78 17.17 -5.29
C PRO A 433 -18.28 16.28 -4.13
N ALA A 434 -18.27 14.96 -4.30
CA ALA A 434 -17.74 14.04 -3.28
C ALA A 434 -16.24 14.25 -3.06
N MET A 435 -15.46 14.32 -4.14
CA MET A 435 -14.01 14.60 -4.09
C MET A 435 -13.71 16.00 -3.53
N ALA A 436 -14.54 17.00 -3.79
CA ALA A 436 -14.35 18.34 -3.24
C ALA A 436 -14.66 18.41 -1.73
N LYS A 437 -15.68 17.68 -1.26
CA LYS A 437 -16.06 17.65 0.17
C LYS A 437 -15.06 16.87 1.03
N ARG A 438 -14.50 15.77 0.50
CA ARG A 438 -13.55 14.88 1.19
C ARG A 438 -14.08 14.39 2.55
N ALA A 439 -15.40 14.22 2.67
CA ALA A 439 -16.03 13.86 3.93
C ALA A 439 -15.57 12.47 4.41
N TYR A 440 -15.33 11.55 3.47
CA TYR A 440 -14.79 10.21 3.73
C TYR A 440 -13.42 10.16 4.41
N GLU A 441 -12.65 11.25 4.43
CA GLU A 441 -11.37 11.30 5.16
C GLU A 441 -11.53 11.69 6.63
N LYS A 442 -12.58 12.44 6.98
CA LYS A 442 -12.76 12.98 8.34
C LYS A 442 -13.13 11.90 9.35
N ASP A 443 -13.78 10.83 8.89
CA ASP A 443 -14.19 9.71 9.75
C ASP A 443 -13.03 8.76 10.09
N TYR A 444 -11.83 8.98 9.52
CA TYR A 444 -10.65 8.17 9.81
C TYR A 444 -9.73 8.86 10.83
N THR A 445 -9.96 8.57 12.12
CA THR A 445 -9.24 9.20 13.24
C THR A 445 -7.71 9.08 13.18
N PRO A 446 -7.08 7.96 12.74
CA PRO A 446 -5.63 7.90 12.64
C PRO A 446 -5.05 8.92 11.63
N GLY A 447 -5.80 9.23 10.56
CA GLY A 447 -5.41 10.28 9.62
C GLY A 447 -5.35 11.67 10.26
N VAL A 448 -6.27 11.95 11.20
CA VAL A 448 -6.31 13.21 11.96
C VAL A 448 -5.16 13.29 12.96
N GLU A 449 -4.87 12.20 13.68
CA GLU A 449 -3.71 12.11 14.58
C GLU A 449 -2.41 12.40 13.85
N MET A 450 -2.24 11.80 12.67
CA MET A 450 -1.05 11.98 11.84
C MET A 450 -0.86 13.43 11.37
N ALA A 451 -1.93 14.05 10.89
CA ALA A 451 -1.90 15.46 10.50
C ALA A 451 -1.49 16.34 11.69
N TRP A 452 -1.95 16.01 12.90
CA TRP A 452 -1.55 16.71 14.11
C TRP A 452 -0.08 16.44 14.51
N ARG A 453 0.42 15.20 14.40
CA ARG A 453 1.84 14.91 14.62
C ARG A 453 2.73 15.65 13.60
N GLN A 454 2.30 15.80 12.35
CA GLN A 454 2.98 16.64 11.35
C GLN A 454 2.95 18.13 11.71
N GLU A 455 1.83 18.64 12.25
CA GLU A 455 1.77 19.99 12.82
C GLU A 455 2.80 20.14 13.96
N PHE A 456 2.96 19.13 14.83
CA PHE A 456 3.96 19.15 15.89
C PHE A 456 5.38 19.32 15.35
N ILE A 457 5.76 18.52 14.34
CA ILE A 457 7.08 18.61 13.68
C ILE A 457 7.29 19.98 13.06
N ALA A 458 6.25 20.58 12.46
CA ALA A 458 6.34 21.90 11.86
C ALA A 458 6.60 23.02 12.88
N HIS A 459 6.16 22.83 14.14
CA HIS A 459 6.42 23.78 15.24
C HIS A 459 7.76 23.55 15.95
N HIS A 460 8.41 22.41 15.71
CA HIS A 460 9.66 21.97 16.34
C HIS A 460 10.70 21.61 15.26
N PRO A 461 11.23 22.61 14.52
CA PRO A 461 12.10 22.38 13.36
C PRO A 461 13.49 21.82 13.71
N GLU A 462 13.90 21.85 14.98
CA GLU A 462 15.19 21.37 15.48
C GLU A 462 15.38 19.86 15.31
N ARG A 463 14.31 19.07 15.42
CA ARG A 463 14.27 17.59 15.24
C ARG A 463 15.27 16.79 16.08
N ASP A 464 15.91 17.39 17.07
CA ASP A 464 16.88 16.78 17.96
C ASP A 464 16.25 16.19 19.24
N PHE A 465 14.95 15.92 19.20
CA PHE A 465 14.17 15.32 20.28
C PHE A 465 13.88 13.83 20.00
N LEU A 466 13.68 13.05 21.07
CA LEU A 466 13.29 11.65 21.01
C LEU A 466 11.77 11.50 21.21
N PHE A 467 11.10 10.75 20.35
CA PHE A 467 9.70 10.36 20.53
C PHE A 467 9.54 8.92 21.03
N VAL A 468 8.74 8.76 22.08
CA VAL A 468 8.21 7.48 22.53
C VAL A 468 6.76 7.37 22.03
N ASP A 469 6.52 6.52 21.05
CA ASP A 469 5.21 6.36 20.42
C ASP A 469 5.06 4.92 19.93
N GLN A 470 3.92 4.29 20.18
CA GLN A 470 3.63 2.96 19.65
C GLN A 470 3.75 2.94 18.11
N ASP A 471 3.40 4.05 17.46
CA ASP A 471 3.59 4.29 16.03
C ASP A 471 4.96 4.93 15.71
N SER A 472 6.02 4.56 16.44
CA SER A 472 7.40 5.09 16.32
C SER A 472 7.91 5.22 14.89
N ILE A 473 7.54 4.29 14.00
CA ILE A 473 7.88 4.33 12.58
C ILE A 473 7.49 5.65 11.91
N PHE A 474 6.40 6.29 12.33
CA PHE A 474 6.03 7.58 11.81
C PHE A 474 7.16 8.60 11.98
N TRP A 475 7.62 8.79 13.21
CA TRP A 475 8.69 9.71 13.57
C TRP A 475 9.99 9.33 12.86
N ILE A 476 10.30 8.03 12.82
CA ILE A 476 11.51 7.52 12.16
C ILE A 476 11.52 7.89 10.69
N THR A 477 10.39 7.73 9.99
CA THR A 477 10.30 8.09 8.58
C THR A 477 10.49 9.59 8.33
N GLN A 478 10.33 10.45 9.34
CA GLN A 478 10.60 11.89 9.27
C GLN A 478 12.02 12.28 9.71
N HIS A 479 12.90 11.30 9.93
CA HIS A 479 14.23 11.48 10.53
C HIS A 479 14.19 12.08 11.94
N ILE A 480 13.23 11.63 12.75
CA ILE A 480 13.15 11.98 14.17
C ILE A 480 13.45 10.72 14.99
N PRO A 481 14.42 10.77 15.92
CA PRO A 481 14.71 9.66 16.81
C PRO A 481 13.44 9.17 17.49
N ALA A 482 13.18 7.86 17.45
CA ALA A 482 12.01 7.30 18.11
C ALA A 482 12.15 5.83 18.51
N THR A 483 11.36 5.46 19.51
CA THR A 483 11.27 4.10 20.06
C THR A 483 9.82 3.78 20.48
N PRO A 484 9.34 2.54 20.32
CA PRO A 484 8.00 2.17 20.70
C PRO A 484 7.86 2.00 22.22
N ILE A 485 6.63 2.18 22.72
CA ILE A 485 6.29 2.14 24.15
C ILE A 485 6.86 0.89 24.83
N LYS A 486 6.66 -0.29 24.24
CA LYS A 486 7.18 -1.55 24.78
C LYS A 486 8.71 -1.60 24.86
N GLN A 487 9.43 -1.00 23.89
CA GLN A 487 10.89 -0.94 23.96
C GLN A 487 11.36 0.08 24.99
N ALA A 488 10.66 1.21 25.13
CA ALA A 488 10.92 2.19 26.18
C ALA A 488 10.79 1.58 27.59
N GLN A 489 9.75 0.76 27.82
CA GLN A 489 9.58 0.01 29.06
C GLN A 489 10.73 -0.97 29.31
N LEU A 490 11.13 -1.75 28.29
CA LEU A 490 12.20 -2.75 28.42
C LEU A 490 13.60 -2.13 28.59
N ARG A 491 13.80 -0.89 28.13
CA ARG A 491 15.10 -0.20 28.12
C ARG A 491 15.08 1.09 28.92
N LYS A 492 14.30 1.10 30.00
CA LYS A 492 14.13 2.26 30.89
C LYS A 492 15.46 2.84 31.37
N GLU A 493 16.42 1.99 31.73
CA GLU A 493 17.76 2.42 32.18
C GLU A 493 18.52 3.20 31.09
N GLY A 494 18.43 2.76 29.82
CA GLY A 494 19.04 3.44 28.68
C GLY A 494 18.42 4.82 28.44
N LEU A 495 17.10 4.90 28.47
CA LEU A 495 16.38 6.18 28.37
C LEU A 495 16.73 7.13 29.53
N ALA A 496 16.80 6.62 30.76
CA ALA A 496 17.23 7.39 31.93
C ALA A 496 18.64 7.95 31.73
N TRP A 497 19.56 7.16 31.15
CA TRP A 497 20.89 7.65 30.80
C TRP A 497 20.85 8.77 29.76
N HIS A 498 20.11 8.61 28.66
CA HIS A 498 20.02 9.63 27.63
C HIS A 498 19.37 10.93 28.13
N LEU A 499 18.43 10.82 29.08
CA LEU A 499 17.77 11.96 29.71
C LEU A 499 18.77 12.76 30.57
N ARG A 500 19.56 12.07 31.40
CA ARG A 500 20.61 12.71 32.23
C ARG A 500 21.74 13.33 31.42
N ASN A 501 22.10 12.70 30.29
CA ASN A 501 23.24 13.13 29.48
C ASN A 501 22.86 14.09 28.36
N HIS A 502 21.60 14.56 28.30
CA HIS A 502 21.11 15.48 27.27
C HIS A 502 21.45 15.01 25.85
N SER A 503 21.27 13.72 25.58
CA SER A 503 21.48 13.19 24.21
C SER A 503 20.46 13.74 23.21
N PHE A 504 19.34 14.27 23.71
CA PHE A 504 18.26 14.88 22.96
C PHE A 504 17.84 16.18 23.65
N SER A 505 17.31 17.15 22.90
CA SER A 505 16.79 18.42 23.46
C SER A 505 15.59 18.18 24.39
N ALA A 506 14.75 17.21 24.01
CA ALA A 506 13.62 16.75 24.80
C ALA A 506 13.28 15.28 24.49
N MET A 507 12.55 14.66 25.41
CA MET A 507 11.90 13.38 25.19
C MET A 507 10.40 13.57 25.31
N TYR A 508 9.64 13.11 24.31
CA TYR A 508 8.19 13.22 24.27
C TYR A 508 7.54 11.84 24.22
N VAL A 509 6.30 11.75 24.70
CA VAL A 509 5.44 10.58 24.55
C VAL A 509 4.11 10.99 23.93
N PHE A 510 3.63 10.19 22.98
CA PHE A 510 2.28 10.33 22.43
C PHE A 510 1.30 9.39 23.16
N GLN A 511 0.15 9.92 23.58
CA GLN A 511 -0.83 9.21 24.39
C GLN A 511 -2.25 9.42 23.84
N ARG A 512 -3.01 8.34 23.67
CA ARG A 512 -4.44 8.40 23.32
C ARG A 512 -5.31 8.21 24.56
N TYR A 513 -6.24 9.11 24.77
CA TYR A 513 -7.22 9.06 25.85
C TYR A 513 -8.64 8.86 25.29
N LYS A 514 -9.32 7.82 25.75
CA LYS A 514 -10.75 7.59 25.49
C LYS A 514 -11.57 8.29 26.56
N VAL A 515 -12.60 9.00 26.13
CA VAL A 515 -13.53 9.71 27.02
C VAL A 515 -14.78 8.87 27.16
N ASP A 516 -15.12 8.49 28.39
CA ASP A 516 -16.38 7.81 28.70
C ASP A 516 -17.56 8.75 28.41
N ASP A 517 -18.57 8.26 27.68
CA ASP A 517 -19.68 9.06 27.15
C ASP A 517 -20.69 9.47 28.22
N GLN A 518 -20.74 8.76 29.35
CA GLN A 518 -21.68 9.02 30.45
C GLN A 518 -21.04 9.85 31.56
N THR A 519 -19.78 9.59 31.88
CA THR A 519 -19.08 10.18 33.03
C THR A 519 -18.10 11.28 32.62
N GLY A 520 -17.66 11.32 31.36
CA GLY A 520 -16.63 12.23 30.87
C GLY A 520 -15.22 11.91 31.36
N VAL A 521 -15.03 10.78 32.07
CA VAL A 521 -13.73 10.37 32.58
C VAL A 521 -12.81 9.96 31.43
N MET A 522 -11.56 10.44 31.47
CA MET A 522 -10.53 10.09 30.50
C MET A 522 -9.79 8.84 30.95
N THR A 523 -9.70 7.83 30.07
CA THR A 523 -8.92 6.62 30.28
C THR A 523 -7.82 6.54 29.23
N LEU A 524 -6.59 6.27 29.67
CA LEU A 524 -5.44 6.08 28.78
C LEU A 524 -5.57 4.73 28.05
N ASP A 525 -5.26 4.69 26.76
CA ASP A 525 -5.13 3.43 26.03
C ASP A 525 -3.91 2.66 26.57
N GLU A 526 -4.11 1.39 26.94
CA GLU A 526 -3.06 0.53 27.53
C GLU A 526 -1.84 0.41 26.61
N ALA A 527 -2.05 0.47 25.28
CA ALA A 527 -0.96 0.42 24.31
C ALA A 527 -0.04 1.64 24.35
N ASP A 528 -0.51 2.77 24.91
CA ASP A 528 0.22 4.03 25.00
C ASP A 528 0.71 4.33 26.43
N ASP A 529 0.57 3.38 27.36
CA ASP A 529 1.06 3.52 28.72
C ASP A 529 2.56 3.19 28.81
N VAL A 530 3.39 4.20 29.09
CA VAL A 530 4.83 4.04 29.32
C VAL A 530 5.16 3.40 30.67
N GLY A 531 4.19 3.31 31.58
CA GLY A 531 4.33 2.72 32.90
C GLY A 531 4.74 3.72 33.99
N PRO A 532 4.70 3.28 35.27
CA PRO A 532 4.79 4.16 36.44
C PRO A 532 6.16 4.80 36.68
N GLY A 533 7.21 4.32 35.99
CA GLY A 533 8.56 4.86 36.12
C GLY A 533 8.79 6.19 35.38
N PHE A 534 7.80 6.68 34.63
CA PHE A 534 7.92 7.90 33.83
C PHE A 534 7.09 9.03 34.42
N VAL A 535 7.72 10.18 34.67
CA VAL A 535 7.05 11.41 35.07
C VAL A 535 6.79 12.25 33.83
N LEU A 536 5.52 12.58 33.59
CA LEU A 536 5.05 13.21 32.35
C LEU A 536 4.45 14.58 32.62
N GLU A 537 4.81 15.55 31.78
CA GLU A 537 4.22 16.89 31.75
C GLU A 537 3.48 17.09 30.42
N PRO A 538 2.15 17.31 30.41
CA PRO A 538 1.41 17.59 29.19
C PRO A 538 1.89 18.88 28.52
N VAL A 539 2.32 18.81 27.25
CA VAL A 539 2.77 20.00 26.49
C VAL A 539 1.82 20.38 25.37
N TRP A 540 1.07 19.42 24.82
CA TRP A 540 0.11 19.67 23.77
C TRP A 540 -1.04 18.66 23.82
N GLU A 541 -2.27 19.15 23.73
CA GLU A 541 -3.46 18.31 23.69
C GLU A 541 -4.39 18.74 22.55
N LYS A 542 -5.00 17.76 21.86
CA LYS A 542 -5.97 18.01 20.79
C LYS A 542 -7.06 16.95 20.84
N ARG A 543 -8.33 17.39 20.73
CA ARG A 543 -9.46 16.49 20.56
C ARG A 543 -9.47 15.98 19.11
N ILE A 544 -9.24 14.69 18.94
CA ILE A 544 -9.15 14.01 17.63
C ILE A 544 -10.55 13.63 17.14
N ALA A 545 -11.37 13.09 18.03
CA ALA A 545 -12.78 12.81 17.80
C ALA A 545 -13.59 13.16 19.06
N THR A 546 -14.92 13.08 18.98
CA THR A 546 -15.81 13.43 20.09
C THR A 546 -15.40 12.77 21.41
N LEU A 547 -15.00 11.49 21.38
CA LEU A 547 -14.61 10.70 22.55
C LEU A 547 -13.14 10.27 22.55
N LEU A 548 -12.29 10.91 21.74
CA LEU A 548 -10.87 10.58 21.62
C LEU A 548 -10.02 11.85 21.67
N ILE A 549 -9.11 11.89 22.63
CA ILE A 549 -8.16 12.98 22.82
C ILE A 549 -6.75 12.44 22.61
N GLY A 550 -5.97 13.12 21.78
CA GLY A 550 -4.54 12.89 21.67
C GLY A 550 -3.80 13.87 22.57
N ARG A 551 -2.77 13.39 23.25
CA ARG A 551 -1.88 14.20 24.10
C ARG A 551 -0.42 13.90 23.76
N ILE A 552 0.38 14.95 23.66
CA ILE A 552 1.83 14.85 23.66
C ILE A 552 2.31 15.38 25.02
N SER A 553 3.04 14.53 25.73
CA SER A 553 3.61 14.85 27.04
C SER A 553 5.13 14.83 26.96
N ARG A 554 5.80 15.74 27.66
CA ARG A 554 7.25 15.72 27.84
C ARG A 554 7.60 14.79 28.99
N ILE A 555 8.65 13.98 28.83
CA ILE A 555 9.21 13.17 29.92
C ILE A 555 10.15 14.07 30.72
N THR A 556 9.78 14.34 31.98
CA THR A 556 10.53 15.23 32.87
C THR A 556 11.40 14.47 33.86
N ALA A 557 11.03 13.25 34.23
CA ALA A 557 11.89 12.38 35.00
C ALA A 557 11.64 10.89 34.70
N ILE A 558 12.68 10.08 34.88
CA ILE A 558 12.60 8.61 34.80
C ILE A 558 13.14 8.00 36.09
N THR A 559 12.31 7.19 36.76
CA THR A 559 12.65 6.41 37.94
C THR A 559 13.07 5.00 37.54
N GLU A 560 14.33 4.68 37.76
CA GLU A 560 14.92 3.35 37.51
C GLU A 560 14.44 2.32 38.55
N ASP A 561 14.63 1.02 38.25
CA ASP A 561 14.16 -0.07 39.12
C ASP A 561 14.90 -0.14 40.47
N ASP A 562 16.09 0.47 40.55
CA ASP A 562 16.88 0.65 41.77
C ASP A 562 16.44 1.88 42.60
N GLY A 563 15.42 2.60 42.14
CA GLY A 563 14.89 3.81 42.78
C GLY A 563 15.62 5.11 42.41
N ARG A 564 16.62 5.06 41.53
CA ARG A 564 17.33 6.27 41.07
C ARG A 564 16.42 7.10 40.16
N VAL A 565 16.26 8.38 40.47
CA VAL A 565 15.49 9.33 39.65
C VAL A 565 16.44 10.13 38.75
N SER A 566 16.11 10.14 37.47
CA SER A 566 16.80 10.90 36.44
C SER A 566 15.93 12.05 36.01
N GLU A 567 16.26 13.28 36.42
CA GLU A 567 15.50 14.47 36.05
C GLU A 567 16.03 15.11 34.77
N ALA A 568 15.12 15.59 33.93
CA ALA A 568 15.41 16.45 32.82
C ALA A 568 15.84 17.82 33.37
N THR A 569 17.12 18.16 33.20
CA THR A 569 17.63 19.49 33.57
C THR A 569 17.40 20.48 32.42
N GLU A 570 17.26 21.78 32.73
CA GLU A 570 17.16 22.81 31.69
C GLU A 570 18.37 22.76 30.76
N PHE A 571 18.14 22.89 29.45
CA PHE A 571 19.21 22.93 28.45
C PHE A 571 20.02 24.22 28.63
N VAL A 572 21.06 24.16 29.46
CA VAL A 572 22.02 25.25 29.60
C VAL A 572 22.90 25.22 28.34
N GLN A 573 22.81 26.25 27.49
CA GLN A 573 23.80 26.47 26.44
C GLN A 573 25.19 26.41 27.08
N SER A 574 25.99 25.42 26.70
CA SER A 574 27.25 25.16 27.38
C SER A 574 28.11 26.42 27.39
N ALA A 575 28.51 26.87 28.59
CA ALA A 575 29.61 27.78 28.76
C ALA A 575 30.86 27.22 28.04
N ALA A 576 31.68 28.13 27.51
CA ALA A 576 32.89 27.89 26.72
C ALA A 576 33.45 26.45 26.76
N VAL A 577 33.36 25.75 25.62
CA VAL A 577 33.90 24.41 25.41
C VAL A 577 35.37 24.37 25.82
N GLU A 578 35.72 23.62 26.87
CA GLU A 578 37.11 23.33 27.20
C GLU A 578 37.78 22.63 26.01
N THR A 579 38.88 23.19 25.53
CA THR A 579 39.64 22.67 24.39
C THR A 579 40.39 21.41 24.82
N ARG A 580 39.80 20.24 24.49
CA ARG A 580 40.46 18.93 24.67
C ARG A 580 41.57 18.74 23.63
N THR A 581 42.65 18.07 24.01
CA THR A 581 43.68 17.65 23.04
C THR A 581 43.12 16.58 22.07
N PRO A 582 43.65 16.44 20.85
CA PRO A 582 43.14 15.47 19.87
C PRO A 582 43.07 14.02 20.38
N GLU A 583 44.07 13.56 21.14
CA GLU A 583 44.10 12.19 21.70
C GLU A 583 43.06 11.99 22.81
N GLN A 584 42.87 12.98 23.68
CA GLN A 584 41.81 12.96 24.70
C GLN A 584 40.42 13.01 24.08
N LEU A 585 40.27 13.74 22.98
CA LEU A 585 39.02 13.80 22.22
C LEU A 585 38.70 12.44 21.58
N GLU A 586 39.68 11.79 20.94
CA GLU A 586 39.49 10.47 20.33
C GLU A 586 39.20 9.38 21.35
N LYS A 587 39.91 9.37 22.49
CA LYS A 587 39.64 8.43 23.58
C LYS A 587 38.25 8.66 24.20
N ALA A 588 37.89 9.91 24.47
CA ALA A 588 36.56 10.25 24.99
C ALA A 588 35.44 9.93 23.98
N LYS A 589 35.68 10.12 22.67
CA LYS A 589 34.74 9.72 21.61
C LYS A 589 34.57 8.20 21.58
N ALA A 590 35.65 7.42 21.68
CA ALA A 590 35.60 5.97 21.65
C ALA A 590 34.87 5.40 22.89
N GLU A 591 35.20 5.90 24.09
CA GLU A 591 34.54 5.49 25.35
C GLU A 591 33.07 5.94 25.40
N TYR A 592 32.78 7.16 24.94
CA TYR A 592 31.41 7.64 24.79
C TYR A 592 30.65 6.76 23.79
N LEU A 593 31.22 6.47 22.61
CA LEU A 593 30.58 5.64 21.60
C LEU A 593 30.27 4.24 22.11
N GLU A 594 31.22 3.59 22.79
CA GLU A 594 31.02 2.23 23.30
C GLU A 594 29.91 2.18 24.37
N ASN A 595 29.87 3.15 25.28
CA ASN A 595 28.84 3.23 26.31
C ASN A 595 27.49 3.70 25.76
N TRP A 596 27.51 4.69 24.87
CA TRP A 596 26.33 5.24 24.21
C TRP A 596 25.65 4.17 23.34
N ILE A 597 26.40 3.42 22.51
CA ILE A 597 25.84 2.30 21.70
C ILE A 597 25.21 1.23 22.60
N LYS A 598 25.86 0.86 23.72
CA LYS A 598 25.32 -0.14 24.66
C LYS A 598 24.01 0.33 25.31
N GLN A 599 23.83 1.63 25.46
CA GLN A 599 22.71 2.24 26.20
C GLN A 599 21.64 2.88 25.30
N LEU A 600 21.80 2.77 23.98
CA LEU A 600 20.81 3.24 23.03
C LEU A 600 19.41 2.69 23.34
N PRO A 601 18.37 3.56 23.30
CA PRO A 601 16.99 3.15 23.52
C PRO A 601 16.60 2.06 22.55
#